data_AF-A0A800C6G0-F1
#
_entry.id   AF-A0A800C6G0-F1
#
_cell.length_a   1.000
_cell.length_b   1.000
_cell.length_c   1.000
_cell.angle_alpha   90.00
_cell.angle_beta   90.00
_cell.angle_gamma   90.00
#
_symmetry.space_group_name_H-M   'P 1'
#
loop_
_entity.id
_entity.type
_entity.pdbx_description
1 polymer ?
#
loop_
_entity_poly.entity_id
_entity_poly.type
_entity_poly.pdbx_seq_one_letter_code
_entity_poly.pdbx_strand_id
1 'polypeptide(L)'
;MKMGAFDYLPKPFTPTEFRAVLNKAVEERKAITRNRELAAQPTITTGFREIISESPKMETVFNMIKKVAPTDSNVLIVGESGTGKELVARAIHK
;
A
#
# COMPACT_ATOMS: atom_id res chain seq x y z
N MET A 1 -30.44 0.01 9.53
CA MET A 1 -29.55 -1.00 8.94
C MET A 1 -29.36 -0.71 7.46
N LYS A 2 -28.18 -0.23 7.06
CA LYS A 2 -27.80 -0.07 5.64
C LYS A 2 -27.12 -1.38 5.19
N MET A 3 -27.89 -2.29 4.59
CA MET A 3 -27.47 -3.67 4.28
C MET A 3 -26.51 -3.80 3.07
N GLY A 4 -25.68 -2.79 2.79
CA GLY A 4 -24.73 -2.83 1.68
C GLY A 4 -25.32 -2.58 0.28
N ALA A 5 -26.52 -2.00 0.19
CA ALA A 5 -27.04 -1.51 -1.08
C ALA A 5 -26.22 -0.31 -1.57
N PHE A 6 -25.82 -0.34 -2.84
CA PHE A 6 -25.10 0.77 -3.49
C PHE A 6 -25.98 2.00 -3.63
N ASP A 7 -27.17 1.83 -4.19
CA ASP A 7 -28.16 2.90 -4.37
C ASP A 7 -29.58 2.30 -4.45
N TYR A 8 -30.60 3.16 -4.35
CA TYR A 8 -32.01 2.80 -4.45
C TYR A 8 -32.67 3.55 -5.61
N LEU A 9 -33.35 2.82 -6.50
CA LEU A 9 -34.06 3.40 -7.63
C LEU A 9 -35.58 3.23 -7.47
N PRO A 10 -36.32 4.29 -7.07
CA PRO A 10 -37.76 4.22 -6.93
C PRO A 10 -38.44 4.03 -8.29
N LYS A 11 -39.55 3.29 -8.31
CA LYS A 11 -40.37 3.13 -9.52
C LYS A 11 -41.43 4.25 -9.60
N PRO A 12 -41.82 4.70 -10.81
CA PRO A 12 -41.23 4.36 -12.11
C PRO A 12 -39.91 5.10 -12.34
N PHE A 13 -38.95 4.45 -13.01
CA PHE A 13 -37.68 5.05 -13.40
C PHE A 13 -37.47 4.94 -14.91
N THR A 14 -36.64 5.80 -15.45
CA THR A 14 -36.26 5.81 -16.86
C THR A 14 -35.05 4.90 -17.12
N PRO A 15 -34.90 4.38 -18.35
CA PRO A 15 -33.69 3.67 -18.75
C PRO A 15 -32.40 4.50 -18.57
N THR A 16 -32.49 5.82 -18.69
CA THR A 16 -31.36 6.74 -18.52
C THR A 16 -30.91 6.81 -17.06
N GLU A 17 -31.85 6.96 -16.13
CA GLU A 17 -31.56 6.97 -14.68
C GLU A 17 -30.94 5.64 -14.24
N PHE A 18 -31.49 4.52 -14.73
CA PHE A 18 -30.94 3.20 -14.45
C PHE A 18 -29.49 3.05 -14.94
N ARG A 19 -29.20 3.48 -16.18
CA ARG A 19 -27.83 3.46 -16.73
C ARG A 19 -26.88 4.35 -15.94
N ALA A 20 -27.32 5.52 -15.48
CA ALA A 20 -26.50 6.42 -14.68
C ALA A 20 -26.07 5.78 -13.35
N VAL A 21 -27.03 5.17 -12.63
CA VAL A 21 -26.75 4.46 -11.37
C VAL A 21 -25.81 3.28 -11.59
N LEU A 22 -26.04 2.48 -12.64
CA LEU A 22 -25.18 1.35 -12.97
C LEU A 22 -23.74 1.78 -13.29
N ASN A 23 -23.57 2.82 -14.12
CA ASN A 23 -22.24 3.30 -14.49
C ASN A 23 -21.45 3.75 -13.26
N LYS A 24 -22.11 4.47 -12.34
CA LYS A 24 -21.51 4.89 -11.08
C LYS A 24 -21.09 3.68 -10.22
N ALA A 25 -21.96 2.67 -10.11
CA ALA A 25 -21.67 1.45 -9.35
C ALA A 25 -20.47 0.68 -9.92
N VAL A 26 -20.37 0.59 -11.25
CA VAL A 26 -19.27 -0.10 -11.93
C VAL A 26 -17.94 0.63 -11.70
N GLU A 27 -17.92 1.96 -11.84
CA GLU A 27 -16.69 2.73 -11.65
C GLU A 27 -16.19 2.68 -10.21
N GLU A 28 -17.09 2.79 -9.23
CA GLU A 28 -16.71 2.68 -7.81
C GLU A 28 -16.18 1.27 -7.48
N ARG A 29 -16.83 0.23 -8.03
CA ARG A 29 -16.33 -1.14 -7.87
C ARG A 29 -14.97 -1.34 -8.52
N LYS A 30 -14.72 -0.78 -9.71
CA LYS A 30 -13.40 -0.82 -10.35
C LYS A 30 -12.33 -0.13 -9.51
N ALA A 31 -12.65 1.01 -8.89
CA ALA A 31 -11.72 1.73 -8.02
C ALA A 31 -11.40 0.92 -6.76
N ILE A 32 -12.41 0.33 -6.11
CA ILE A 32 -12.24 -0.54 -4.95
C ILE A 32 -11.42 -1.78 -5.30
N THR A 33 -11.70 -2.43 -6.44
CA THR A 33 -10.93 -3.59 -6.90
C THR A 33 -9.48 -3.21 -7.19
N ARG A 34 -9.21 -2.09 -7.87
CA ARG A 34 -7.84 -1.61 -8.09
C ARG A 34 -7.11 -1.32 -6.78
N ASN A 35 -7.75 -0.66 -5.82
CA ASN A 35 -7.14 -0.44 -4.49
C ASN A 35 -6.87 -1.76 -3.77
N ARG A 36 -7.77 -2.75 -3.86
CA ARG A 36 -7.54 -4.08 -3.30
C ARG A 36 -6.42 -4.82 -4.03
N GLU A 37 -6.32 -4.74 -5.34
CA GLU A 37 -5.23 -5.35 -6.11
C GLU A 37 -3.89 -4.70 -5.77
N LEU A 38 -3.83 -3.38 -5.64
CA LEU A 38 -2.64 -2.65 -5.19
C LEU A 38 -2.27 -2.97 -3.74
N ALA A 39 -3.24 -3.13 -2.85
CA ALA A 39 -3.02 -3.52 -1.45
C ALA A 39 -2.73 -5.03 -1.28
N ALA A 40 -3.22 -5.87 -2.21
CA ALA A 40 -2.99 -7.31 -2.24
C ALA A 40 -1.74 -7.70 -3.03
N GLN A 41 -1.11 -6.76 -3.75
CA GLN A 41 0.32 -6.89 -3.99
C GLN A 41 0.93 -7.07 -2.61
N PRO A 42 1.67 -8.18 -2.38
CA PRO A 42 2.14 -8.52 -1.06
C PRO A 42 2.85 -7.29 -0.53
N THR A 43 2.22 -6.61 0.43
CA THR A 43 2.88 -5.64 1.27
C THR A 43 3.92 -6.48 1.94
N ILE A 44 5.12 -6.36 1.39
CA ILE A 44 6.28 -7.18 1.68
C ILE A 44 6.42 -7.10 3.18
N THR A 45 5.92 -8.11 3.90
CA THR A 45 5.94 -8.25 5.36
C THR A 45 7.38 -8.45 5.87
N THR A 46 8.34 -7.99 5.07
CA THR A 46 9.72 -8.39 5.04
C THR A 46 10.54 -7.28 4.41
N GLY A 47 10.42 -6.03 4.86
CA GLY A 47 11.38 -4.97 4.52
C GLY A 47 12.85 -5.44 4.68
N PHE A 48 13.07 -6.45 5.55
CA PHE A 48 14.36 -7.13 5.73
C PHE A 48 14.60 -8.38 4.84
N ARG A 49 13.63 -9.04 4.21
CA ARG A 49 13.91 -10.28 3.41
C ARG A 49 14.80 -10.01 2.21
N GLU A 50 14.74 -8.79 1.66
CA GLU A 50 15.54 -8.41 0.50
C GLU A 50 17.01 -8.12 0.87
N ILE A 51 17.34 -7.99 2.17
CA ILE A 51 18.69 -7.69 2.64
C ILE A 51 19.30 -8.94 3.27
N ILE A 52 20.23 -9.58 2.55
CA ILE A 52 21.04 -10.68 3.07
C ILE A 52 22.28 -10.09 3.75
N SER A 53 22.50 -10.39 5.03
CA SER A 53 23.72 -10.01 5.73
C SER A 53 24.03 -10.95 6.88
N GLU A 54 25.31 -11.27 7.04
CA GLU A 54 25.88 -12.01 8.18
C GLU A 54 26.79 -11.11 9.04
N SER A 55 26.86 -9.81 8.73
CA SER A 55 27.77 -8.88 9.42
C SER A 55 27.17 -8.38 10.74
N PRO A 56 27.90 -8.46 11.87
CA PRO A 56 27.44 -7.89 13.14
C PRO A 56 27.18 -6.38 13.06
N LYS A 57 27.88 -5.65 12.18
CA LYS A 57 27.63 -4.21 11.96
C LYS A 57 26.25 -3.95 11.37
N MET A 58 25.73 -4.87 10.56
CA MET A 58 24.41 -4.75 9.96
C MET A 58 23.27 -4.98 10.95
N GLU A 59 23.50 -5.69 12.06
CA GLU A 59 22.51 -5.78 13.14
C GLU A 59 22.19 -4.39 13.73
N THR A 60 23.21 -3.54 13.86
CA THR A 60 23.03 -2.16 14.34
C THR A 60 22.17 -1.35 13.38
N VAL A 61 22.39 -1.51 12.07
CA VAL A 61 21.60 -0.86 11.02
C VAL A 61 20.15 -1.35 11.07
N PHE A 62 19.91 -2.66 11.17
CA PHE A 62 18.56 -3.21 11.28
C PHE A 62 17.82 -2.71 12.53
N ASN A 63 18.51 -2.60 13.65
CA ASN A 63 17.94 -2.04 14.88
C ASN A 63 17.58 -0.56 14.73
N MET A 64 18.37 0.23 13.99
CA MET A 64 18.03 1.61 13.67
C MET A 64 16.79 1.68 12.76
N ILE A 65 16.75 0.88 11.69
CA ILE A 65 15.61 0.80 10.77
C ILE A 65 14.32 0.50 11.55
N LYS A 66 14.32 -0.50 12.43
CA LYS A 66 13.15 -0.86 13.26
C LYS A 66 12.66 0.29 14.15
N LYS A 67 13.57 1.18 14.58
CA LYS A 67 13.22 2.33 15.43
C LYS A 67 12.67 3.50 14.63
N VAL A 68 13.18 3.74 13.42
CA VAL A 68 12.81 4.92 12.61
C VAL A 68 11.65 4.65 11.65
N ALA A 69 11.48 3.41 11.18
CA ALA A 69 10.40 3.02 10.28
C ALA A 69 8.98 3.40 10.74
N PRO A 70 8.60 3.30 12.03
CA PRO A 70 7.27 3.71 12.48
C PRO A 70 7.12 5.22 12.72
N THR A 71 8.13 6.03 12.37
CA THR A 71 8.14 7.48 12.66
C THR A 71 8.11 8.30 11.38
N ASP A 72 7.52 9.49 11.43
CA ASP A 72 7.49 10.45 10.31
C ASP A 72 8.79 11.28 10.19
N SER A 73 9.91 10.78 10.72
CA SER A 73 11.18 11.52 10.72
C SER A 73 11.91 11.39 9.38
N ASN A 74 12.54 12.48 8.94
CA ASN A 74 13.44 12.43 7.79
C ASN A 74 14.72 11.65 8.14
N VAL A 75 15.10 10.67 7.30
CA VAL A 75 16.28 9.83 7.50
C VAL A 75 17.30 10.05 6.37
N LEU A 76 18.57 10.22 6.72
CA LEU A 76 19.69 10.29 5.79
C LEU A 76 20.45 8.95 5.79
N ILE A 77 20.63 8.34 4.62
CA ILE A 77 21.37 7.09 4.44
C ILE A 77 22.66 7.37 3.67
N VAL A 78 23.81 7.03 4.25
CA VAL A 78 25.15 7.29 3.70
C VAL A 78 25.89 5.98 3.47
N GLY A 79 26.75 5.95 2.45
CA GLY A 79 27.56 4.79 2.09
C GLY A 79 28.07 4.87 0.65
N GLU A 80 29.06 4.06 0.32
CA GLU A 80 29.65 4.00 -1.03
C GLU A 80 28.65 3.46 -2.07
N SER A 81 28.95 3.64 -3.35
CA SER A 81 28.12 3.08 -4.43
C SER A 81 28.04 1.56 -4.33
N GLY A 82 26.86 0.98 -4.59
CA GLY A 82 26.66 -0.47 -4.53
C GLY A 82 26.47 -1.08 -3.13
N THR A 83 26.52 -0.30 -2.05
CA THR A 83 26.37 -0.81 -0.66
C THR A 83 24.93 -1.10 -0.21
N GLY A 84 23.95 -1.05 -1.13
CA GLY A 84 22.57 -1.40 -0.81
C GLY A 84 21.75 -0.31 -0.09
N LYS A 85 22.16 0.97 -0.16
CA LYS A 85 21.42 2.11 0.43
C LYS A 85 19.94 2.17 0.02
N GLU A 86 19.64 1.79 -1.22
CA GLU A 86 18.26 1.76 -1.73
C GLU A 86 17.41 0.68 -1.04
N LEU A 87 18.00 -0.48 -0.75
CA LEU A 87 17.32 -1.55 -0.01
C LEU A 87 17.01 -1.10 1.41
N VAL A 88 17.93 -0.39 2.06
CA VAL A 88 17.72 0.21 3.39
C VAL A 88 16.58 1.23 3.36
N ALA A 89 16.54 2.11 2.35
CA ALA A 89 15.47 3.09 2.22
C ALA A 89 14.09 2.42 2.05
N ARG A 90 14.02 1.37 1.22
CA ARG A 90 12.80 0.57 1.04
C ARG A 90 12.38 -0.15 2.32
N ALA A 91 13.33 -0.63 3.12
CA ALA A 91 13.07 -1.27 4.40
C ALA A 91 12.55 -0.31 5.49
N ILE A 92 12.85 0.99 5.37
CA ILE A 92 12.29 2.03 6.24
C ILE A 92 10.88 2.43 5.78
N HIS A 93 10.65 2.48 4.47
CA HIS A 93 9.41 2.98 3.89
C HIS A 93 8.25 1.97 3.87
N LYS A 94 8.54 0.67 3.72
CA LYS A 94 7.54 -0.41 3.66
C LYS A 94 7.26 -1.00 5.03
#